data_AF-A0A2V2U7W2-F1
#
_entry.id   AF-A0A2V2U7W2-F1
#
_cell.length_a   1.000
_cell.length_b   1.000
_cell.length_c   1.000
_cell.angle_alpha   90.00
_cell.angle_beta   90.00
_cell.angle_gamma   90.00
#
_symmetry.space_group_name_H-M   'P 1'
#
loop_
_entity.id
_entity.type
_entity.pdbx_description
1 polymer ?
#
loop_
_entity_poly.entity_id
_entity_poly.type
_entity_poly.pdbx_seq_one_letter_code
_entity_poly.pdbx_strand_id
1 'polypeptide(L)'
;TAAATAQNIPTTEKTPNNEAITTRTSNTSPTLGNPSIIYTESDKSSVPFRSVSINGTHAQAIAFTGNGTLADMPDTDTGTAYLVTRSDGSVYTFGSGTVVSKVGSGILTYRFDAIGHYLQDGKLHDTGHIIVKSTTGNLASLSDKIGLYKD
;
A
#
# COMPACT_ATOMS: atom_id res chain seq x y z
N THR A 1 65.08 38.15 53.18
CA THR A 1 64.46 37.16 52.28
C THR A 1 63.30 36.51 53.01
N ALA A 2 62.08 36.94 52.71
CA ALA A 2 60.85 36.40 53.29
C ALA A 2 60.27 35.35 52.34
N ALA A 3 59.97 34.15 52.86
CA ALA A 3 59.34 33.08 52.13
C ALA A 3 57.82 33.28 52.11
N ALA A 4 57.23 33.41 50.93
CA ALA A 4 55.79 33.45 50.73
C ALA A 4 55.27 32.04 50.41
N THR A 5 54.29 31.60 51.20
CA THR A 5 53.51 30.37 51.05
C THR A 5 52.69 30.37 49.77
N ALA A 6 52.85 29.32 48.94
CA ALA A 6 52.00 29.08 47.78
C ALA A 6 50.64 28.51 48.20
N GLN A 7 49.55 29.11 47.72
CA GLN A 7 48.19 28.62 47.87
C GLN A 7 47.94 27.44 46.92
N ASN A 8 47.44 26.32 47.46
CA ASN A 8 46.91 25.20 46.69
C ASN A 8 45.60 25.61 45.98
N ILE A 9 45.60 25.56 44.66
CA ILE A 9 44.39 25.67 43.84
C ILE A 9 43.75 24.27 43.78
N PRO A 10 42.49 24.08 44.21
CA PRO A 10 41.79 22.81 44.01
C PRO A 10 41.45 22.64 42.53
N THR A 11 42.00 21.60 41.90
CA THR A 11 41.58 21.14 40.58
C THR A 11 40.23 20.45 40.69
N THR A 12 39.20 21.01 40.06
CA THR A 12 37.91 20.36 39.85
C THR A 12 38.08 19.17 38.90
N GLU A 13 38.17 17.96 39.45
CA GLU A 13 38.04 16.74 38.67
C GLU A 13 36.64 16.70 38.04
N LYS A 14 36.59 16.78 36.71
CA LYS A 14 35.38 16.58 35.92
C LYS A 14 35.08 15.08 35.90
N THR A 15 34.15 14.65 36.73
CA THR A 15 33.60 13.28 36.69
C THR A 15 33.10 12.99 35.26
N PRO A 16 33.50 11.90 34.61
CA PRO A 16 32.91 11.50 33.35
C PRO A 16 31.47 11.05 33.60
N ASN A 17 30.50 11.81 33.10
CA ASN A 17 29.09 11.40 33.05
C ASN A 17 28.96 10.26 32.04
N ASN A 18 29.19 9.04 32.50
CA ASN A 18 28.92 7.83 31.75
C ASN A 18 27.44 7.46 31.89
N GLU A 19 26.55 8.37 31.49
CA GLU A 19 25.15 8.00 31.28
C GLU A 19 25.09 7.23 29.95
N ALA A 20 24.99 5.91 30.07
CA ALA A 20 24.68 5.07 28.94
C ALA A 20 23.34 5.55 28.35
N ILE A 21 23.40 6.22 27.19
CA ILE A 21 22.21 6.50 26.37
C ILE A 21 21.65 5.15 25.97
N THR A 22 20.68 4.68 26.75
CA THR A 22 19.91 3.49 26.41
C THR A 22 18.94 3.94 25.33
N THR A 23 19.35 3.80 24.06
CA THR A 23 18.43 3.85 22.93
C THR A 23 17.42 2.73 23.13
N ARG A 24 16.27 3.08 23.72
CA ARG A 24 15.07 2.24 23.70
C ARG A 24 14.64 2.15 22.24
N THR A 25 15.13 1.14 21.54
CA THR A 25 14.44 0.60 20.38
C THR A 25 13.08 0.12 20.88
N SER A 26 12.07 0.99 20.76
CA SER A 26 10.69 0.59 20.99
C SER A 26 10.36 -0.38 19.87
N ASN A 27 10.48 -1.68 20.14
CA ASN A 27 10.02 -2.73 19.25
C ASN A 27 8.49 -2.73 19.30
N THR A 28 7.86 -1.73 18.70
CA THR A 28 6.42 -1.74 18.46
C THR A 28 6.17 -2.81 17.42
N SER A 29 5.69 -3.97 17.87
CA SER A 29 5.19 -5.00 16.95
C SER A 29 4.07 -4.37 16.11
N PRO A 30 4.08 -4.52 14.78
CA PRO A 30 3.00 -4.00 13.96
C PRO A 30 1.70 -4.69 14.36
N THR A 31 0.69 -3.91 14.76
CA THR A 31 -0.67 -4.43 14.93
C THR A 31 -1.30 -4.57 13.56
N LEU A 32 -1.53 -5.82 13.13
CA LEU A 32 -2.40 -6.10 12.00
C LEU A 32 -3.82 -5.72 12.42
N GLY A 33 -4.40 -4.70 11.78
CA GLY A 33 -5.80 -4.33 12.02
C GLY A 33 -6.76 -5.47 11.63
N ASN A 34 -8.06 -5.28 11.87
CA ASN A 34 -9.06 -6.23 11.39
C ASN A 34 -9.13 -6.15 9.85
N PRO A 35 -8.89 -7.24 9.10
CA PRO A 35 -9.05 -7.22 7.66
C PRO A 35 -10.55 -7.11 7.35
N SER A 36 -10.97 -5.95 6.86
CA SER A 36 -12.27 -5.76 6.23
C SER A 36 -12.07 -5.57 4.73
N ILE A 37 -13.05 -6.02 3.93
CA ILE A 37 -13.12 -5.58 2.54
C ILE A 37 -13.30 -4.07 2.59
N ILE A 38 -12.28 -3.35 2.15
CA ILE A 38 -12.35 -1.88 2.11
C ILE A 38 -12.76 -1.38 0.75
N TYR A 39 -12.77 -2.27 -0.26
CA TYR A 39 -13.07 -1.89 -1.63
C TYR A 39 -13.93 -2.92 -2.34
N THR A 40 -15.05 -2.46 -2.90
CA THR A 40 -15.87 -3.23 -3.84
C THR A 40 -15.92 -2.45 -5.14
N GLU A 41 -15.56 -3.09 -6.24
CA GLU A 41 -15.58 -2.48 -7.57
C GLU A 41 -16.57 -3.21 -8.49
N SER A 42 -16.85 -2.60 -9.63
CA SER A 42 -17.71 -3.18 -10.67
C SER A 42 -17.21 -2.64 -12.00
N ASP A 43 -16.10 -3.20 -12.44
CA ASP A 43 -15.30 -2.60 -13.48
C ASP A 43 -15.58 -3.16 -14.87
N LYS A 44 -15.44 -2.29 -15.87
CA LYS A 44 -15.57 -2.64 -17.26
C LYS A 44 -14.20 -2.67 -17.91
N SER A 45 -13.91 -3.85 -18.42
CA SER A 45 -12.72 -4.16 -19.21
C SER A 45 -12.84 -3.61 -20.64
N SER A 46 -11.80 -2.92 -21.13
CA SER A 46 -11.73 -2.42 -22.50
C SER A 46 -11.40 -3.56 -23.48
N VAL A 47 -12.26 -3.81 -24.47
CA VAL A 47 -11.98 -4.76 -25.55
C VAL A 47 -11.36 -4.05 -26.76
N PRO A 48 -10.42 -4.67 -27.51
CA PRO A 48 -9.90 -6.04 -27.34
C PRO A 48 -8.74 -6.16 -26.33
N PHE A 49 -8.58 -7.36 -25.77
CA PHE A 49 -7.40 -7.74 -24.98
C PHE A 49 -6.13 -7.70 -25.84
N ARG A 50 -5.01 -7.28 -25.24
CA ARG A 50 -3.69 -7.30 -25.91
C ARG A 50 -2.80 -8.37 -25.31
N SER A 51 -2.33 -9.31 -26.12
CA SER A 51 -1.33 -10.28 -25.67
C SER A 51 0.00 -9.60 -25.39
N VAL A 52 0.59 -9.87 -24.23
CA VAL A 52 1.89 -9.34 -23.80
C VAL A 52 2.75 -10.44 -23.18
N SER A 53 4.07 -10.23 -23.12
CA SER A 53 5.00 -11.07 -22.37
C SER A 53 5.69 -10.22 -21.30
N ILE A 54 5.59 -10.65 -20.05
CA ILE A 54 6.15 -9.97 -18.88
C ILE A 54 7.14 -10.93 -18.24
N ASN A 55 8.44 -10.65 -18.34
CA ASN A 55 9.51 -11.50 -17.83
C ASN A 55 9.39 -12.98 -18.26
N GLY A 56 8.95 -13.22 -19.51
CA GLY A 56 8.74 -14.56 -20.06
C GLY A 56 7.37 -15.18 -19.75
N THR A 57 6.52 -14.52 -18.96
CA THR A 57 5.15 -14.96 -18.69
C THR A 57 4.20 -14.34 -19.72
N HIS A 58 3.43 -15.18 -20.42
CA HIS A 58 2.37 -14.71 -21.31
C HIS A 58 1.16 -14.23 -20.52
N ALA A 59 0.73 -13.00 -20.78
CA ALA A 59 -0.43 -12.39 -20.14
C ALA A 59 -1.30 -11.67 -21.17
N GLN A 60 -2.53 -11.36 -20.78
CA GLN A 60 -3.40 -10.44 -21.50
C GLN A 60 -3.44 -9.11 -20.76
N ALA A 61 -3.11 -8.02 -21.43
CA ALA A 61 -3.22 -6.66 -20.90
C ALA A 61 -4.59 -6.08 -21.27
N ILE A 62 -5.22 -5.43 -20.29
CA ILE A 62 -6.50 -4.73 -20.46
C ILE A 62 -6.51 -3.43 -19.67
N ALA A 63 -7.08 -2.37 -20.24
CA ALA A 63 -7.45 -1.20 -19.48
C ALA A 63 -8.84 -1.41 -18.87
N PHE A 64 -9.05 -0.93 -17.65
CA PHE A 64 -10.34 -1.00 -17.00
C PHE A 64 -10.81 0.39 -16.59
N THR A 65 -12.12 0.53 -16.50
CA THR A 65 -12.76 1.66 -15.84
C THR A 65 -14.09 1.24 -15.26
N GLY A 66 -14.39 1.73 -14.06
CA GLY A 66 -15.68 1.51 -13.47
C GLY A 66 -15.92 2.36 -12.25
N ASN A 67 -16.81 1.87 -11.41
CA ASN A 67 -17.27 2.55 -10.21
C ASN A 67 -17.15 1.59 -9.05
N GLY A 68 -16.62 2.08 -7.93
CA GLY A 68 -16.53 1.31 -6.72
C GLY A 68 -17.09 2.04 -5.51
N THR A 69 -16.88 1.40 -4.37
CA THR A 69 -17.06 1.97 -3.04
C THR A 69 -15.83 1.64 -2.21
N LEU A 70 -15.00 2.65 -1.95
CA LEU A 70 -13.80 2.60 -1.14
C LEU A 70 -14.05 3.20 0.25
N ALA A 71 -13.97 2.37 1.29
CA ALA A 71 -14.23 2.77 2.68
C ALA A 71 -15.55 3.55 2.82
N ASP A 72 -16.62 2.97 2.27
CA ASP A 72 -17.98 3.54 2.21
C ASP A 72 -18.13 4.84 1.40
N MET A 73 -17.08 5.26 0.68
CA MET A 73 -17.13 6.41 -0.22
C MET A 73 -17.28 5.95 -1.67
N PRO A 74 -18.28 6.44 -2.42
CA PRO A 74 -18.41 6.10 -3.83
C PRO A 74 -17.27 6.74 -4.63
N ASP A 75 -16.79 6.02 -5.63
CA ASP A 75 -15.65 6.43 -6.44
C ASP A 75 -15.79 6.04 -7.92
N THR A 76 -14.85 6.52 -8.73
CA THR A 76 -14.53 5.95 -10.05
C THR A 76 -13.15 5.32 -9.99
N ASP A 77 -12.98 4.19 -10.67
CA ASP A 77 -11.69 3.54 -10.87
C ASP A 77 -11.30 3.49 -12.34
N THR A 78 -10.00 3.59 -12.58
CA THR A 78 -9.37 3.44 -13.87
C THR A 78 -7.99 2.82 -13.72
N GLY A 79 -7.62 1.93 -14.62
CA GLY A 79 -6.30 1.31 -14.54
C GLY A 79 -5.96 0.36 -15.67
N THR A 80 -4.94 -0.45 -15.42
CA THR A 80 -4.50 -1.52 -16.32
C THR A 80 -4.29 -2.79 -15.51
N ALA A 81 -4.87 -3.87 -16.00
CA ALA A 81 -4.74 -5.22 -15.47
C ALA A 81 -4.00 -6.14 -16.45
N TYR A 82 -3.27 -7.10 -15.90
CA TYR A 82 -2.62 -8.17 -16.62
C TYR A 82 -3.18 -9.51 -16.12
N LEU A 83 -3.68 -10.32 -17.05
CA LEU A 83 -4.35 -11.58 -16.75
C LEU A 83 -3.47 -12.74 -17.19
N VAL A 84 -3.21 -13.68 -16.28
CA VAL A 84 -2.54 -14.95 -16.56
C VAL A 84 -3.51 -16.08 -16.24
N THR A 85 -4.06 -16.70 -17.27
CA THR A 85 -4.92 -17.89 -17.11
C THR A 85 -4.05 -19.11 -16.84
N ARG A 86 -4.32 -19.79 -15.73
CA ARG A 86 -3.63 -21.01 -15.32
C ARG A 86 -4.31 -22.25 -15.89
N SER A 87 -3.61 -23.37 -15.85
CA SER A 87 -4.11 -24.66 -16.36
C SER A 87 -5.31 -25.21 -15.60
N ASP A 88 -5.51 -24.80 -14.35
CA ASP A 88 -6.68 -25.13 -13.53
C ASP A 88 -7.90 -24.24 -13.83
N GLY A 89 -7.79 -23.30 -14.78
CA GLY A 89 -8.84 -22.35 -15.15
C GLY A 89 -8.91 -21.12 -14.24
N SER A 90 -8.13 -21.06 -13.15
CA SER A 90 -8.00 -19.84 -12.36
C SER A 90 -7.29 -18.75 -13.16
N VAL A 91 -7.61 -17.50 -12.87
CA VAL A 91 -6.95 -16.33 -13.45
C VAL A 91 -6.20 -15.61 -12.35
N TYR A 92 -4.90 -15.41 -12.56
CA TYR A 92 -4.13 -14.45 -11.78
C TYR A 92 -4.23 -13.08 -12.42
N THR A 93 -4.61 -12.09 -11.66
CA THR A 93 -4.69 -10.71 -12.10
C THR A 93 -3.80 -9.82 -11.26
N PHE A 94 -3.08 -8.93 -11.93
CA PHE A 94 -2.23 -7.95 -11.26
C PHE A 94 -2.17 -6.67 -12.08
N GLY A 95 -1.89 -5.55 -11.43
CA GLY A 95 -1.88 -4.28 -12.14
C GLY A 95 -1.78 -3.07 -11.25
N SER A 96 -2.27 -1.95 -11.78
CA SER A 96 -2.33 -0.68 -11.08
C SER A 96 -3.52 0.14 -11.53
N GLY A 97 -4.09 0.90 -10.61
CA GLY A 97 -5.22 1.78 -10.86
C GLY A 97 -5.15 3.10 -10.12
N THR A 98 -6.15 3.93 -10.39
CA THR A 98 -6.37 5.23 -9.79
C THR A 98 -7.85 5.38 -9.45
N VAL A 99 -8.11 5.50 -8.15
CA VAL A 99 -9.42 5.81 -7.60
C VAL A 99 -9.56 7.33 -7.46
N VAL A 100 -10.70 7.85 -7.91
CA VAL A 100 -11.10 9.24 -7.70
C VAL A 100 -12.41 9.26 -6.90
N SER A 101 -12.37 9.90 -5.73
CA SER A 101 -13.55 10.05 -4.87
C SER A 101 -14.64 10.84 -5.59
N LYS A 102 -15.88 10.36 -5.54
CA LYS A 102 -17.06 11.15 -5.97
C LYS A 102 -17.55 12.09 -4.88
N VAL A 103 -17.05 11.96 -3.66
CA VAL A 103 -17.39 12.81 -2.52
C VAL A 103 -16.11 13.50 -2.06
N GLY A 104 -15.94 14.77 -2.44
CA GLY A 104 -14.71 15.54 -2.14
C GLY A 104 -13.64 15.43 -3.22
N SER A 105 -12.39 15.77 -2.86
CA SER A 105 -11.28 15.96 -3.80
C SER A 105 -10.16 14.92 -3.67
N GLY A 106 -10.50 13.69 -3.27
CA GLY A 106 -9.54 12.64 -2.98
C GLY A 106 -9.16 11.80 -4.19
N ILE A 107 -7.86 11.54 -4.33
CA ILE A 107 -7.29 10.64 -5.34
C ILE A 107 -6.42 9.61 -4.62
N LEU A 108 -6.52 8.34 -5.02
CA LEU A 108 -5.68 7.26 -4.52
C LEU A 108 -5.10 6.48 -5.71
N THR A 109 -3.79 6.28 -5.74
CA THR A 109 -3.15 5.38 -6.72
C THR A 109 -2.71 4.10 -6.03
N TYR A 110 -2.79 2.99 -6.75
CA TYR A 110 -2.54 1.69 -6.14
C TYR A 110 -1.95 0.66 -7.09
N ARG A 111 -1.45 -0.43 -6.49
CA ARG A 111 -1.17 -1.70 -7.17
C ARG A 111 -2.05 -2.79 -6.57
N PHE A 112 -2.35 -3.81 -7.35
CA PHE A 112 -3.14 -4.94 -6.87
C PHE A 112 -2.60 -6.28 -7.39
N ASP A 113 -2.94 -7.32 -6.64
CA ASP A 113 -2.78 -8.73 -7.01
C ASP A 113 -4.02 -9.49 -6.54
N ALA A 114 -4.58 -10.32 -7.41
CA ALA A 114 -5.78 -11.10 -7.15
C ALA A 114 -5.79 -12.44 -7.86
N ILE A 115 -6.70 -13.29 -7.40
CA ILE A 115 -7.04 -14.56 -8.03
C ILE A 115 -8.54 -14.64 -8.20
N GLY A 116 -8.97 -15.19 -9.34
CA GLY A 116 -10.37 -15.38 -9.62
C GLY A 116 -10.65 -16.43 -10.68
N HIS A 117 -11.89 -16.44 -11.14
CA HIS A 117 -12.39 -17.38 -12.12
C HIS A 117 -13.53 -16.76 -12.93
N TYR A 118 -13.68 -17.21 -14.17
CA TYR A 118 -14.83 -16.83 -14.97
C TYR A 118 -16.08 -17.58 -14.49
N LEU A 119 -17.16 -16.86 -14.20
CA LEU A 119 -18.47 -17.45 -13.94
C LEU A 119 -19.25 -17.66 -15.23
N GLN A 120 -20.44 -18.28 -15.12
CA GLN A 120 -21.33 -18.56 -16.25
C GLN A 120 -21.79 -17.30 -16.99
N ASP A 121 -21.72 -16.14 -16.35
CA ASP A 121 -22.02 -14.84 -16.95
C ASP A 121 -20.90 -14.34 -17.88
N GLY A 122 -19.80 -15.09 -17.99
CA GLY A 122 -18.63 -14.74 -18.80
C GLY A 122 -17.78 -13.63 -18.18
N LYS A 123 -18.05 -13.24 -16.94
CA LYS A 123 -17.28 -12.23 -16.21
C LYS A 123 -16.25 -12.90 -15.32
N LEU A 124 -15.14 -12.21 -15.16
CA LEU A 124 -14.12 -12.57 -14.19
C LEU A 124 -14.60 -12.08 -12.81
N HIS A 125 -14.55 -12.96 -11.81
CA HIS A 125 -14.83 -12.62 -10.41
C HIS A 125 -13.55 -12.83 -9.62
N ASP A 126 -12.98 -11.75 -9.13
CA ASP A 126 -11.65 -11.69 -8.54
C ASP A 126 -11.73 -11.33 -7.05
N THR A 127 -10.78 -11.85 -6.28
CA THR A 127 -10.55 -11.40 -4.91
C THR A 127 -9.05 -11.26 -4.68
N GLY A 128 -8.66 -10.17 -4.04
CA GLY A 128 -7.25 -9.91 -3.84
C GLY A 128 -6.98 -8.79 -2.85
N HIS A 129 -5.81 -8.19 -3.02
CA HIS A 129 -5.36 -7.11 -2.18
C HIS A 129 -4.86 -5.93 -2.98
N ILE A 130 -4.99 -4.75 -2.38
CA ILE A 130 -4.56 -3.46 -2.90
C ILE A 130 -3.46 -2.91 -2.00
N ILE A 131 -2.36 -2.50 -2.61
CA ILE A 131 -1.26 -1.78 -1.97
C ILE A 131 -1.35 -0.32 -2.41
N VAL A 132 -1.68 0.55 -1.46
CA VAL A 132 -1.79 1.99 -1.69
C VAL A 132 -0.41 2.58 -1.98
N LYS A 133 -0.29 3.37 -3.04
CA LYS A 133 0.96 4.01 -3.49
C LYS A 133 1.00 5.49 -3.18
N SER A 134 -0.12 6.19 -3.35
CA SER A 134 -0.26 7.60 -2.97
C SER A 134 -1.72 7.94 -2.71
N THR A 135 -1.95 8.96 -1.89
CA THR A 135 -3.28 9.44 -1.53
C THR A 135 -3.30 10.96 -1.43
N THR A 136 -4.42 11.59 -1.76
CA THR A 136 -4.68 13.02 -1.56
C THR A 136 -6.11 13.25 -1.04
N GLY A 137 -6.40 14.47 -0.60
CA GLY A 137 -7.74 14.91 -0.22
C GLY A 137 -8.37 14.03 0.87
N ASN A 138 -9.66 13.71 0.70
CA ASN A 138 -10.41 12.88 1.66
C ASN A 138 -9.99 11.40 1.67
N LEU A 139 -9.07 10.98 0.79
CA LEU A 139 -8.49 9.63 0.79
C LEU A 139 -7.14 9.56 1.52
N ALA A 140 -6.62 10.68 2.05
CA ALA A 140 -5.32 10.73 2.73
C ALA A 140 -5.22 9.80 3.96
N SER A 141 -6.34 9.51 4.62
CA SER A 141 -6.40 8.58 5.76
C SER A 141 -6.15 7.12 5.39
N LEU A 142 -6.07 6.81 4.09
CA LEU A 142 -5.74 5.49 3.56
C LEU A 142 -4.26 5.33 3.19
N SER A 143 -3.42 6.37 3.43
CA SER A 143 -1.97 6.24 3.31
C SER A 143 -1.46 5.05 4.12
N ASP A 144 -0.51 4.31 3.55
CA ASP A 144 0.17 3.18 4.18
C ASP A 144 -0.75 2.00 4.57
N LYS A 145 -1.96 1.95 4.00
CA LYS A 145 -2.88 0.82 4.17
C LYS A 145 -2.74 -0.21 3.05
N ILE A 146 -3.02 -1.46 3.41
CA ILE A 146 -3.31 -2.54 2.47
C ILE A 146 -4.81 -2.83 2.58
N GLY A 147 -5.48 -2.92 1.44
CA GLY A 147 -6.89 -3.26 1.34
C GLY A 147 -7.10 -4.67 0.86
N LEU A 148 -8.21 -5.29 1.27
CA LEU A 148 -8.79 -6.43 0.57
C LEU A 148 -9.90 -5.91 -0.35
N TYR A 149 -9.99 -6.48 -1.56
CA TYR A 149 -11.01 -6.11 -2.53
C TYR A 149 -11.68 -7.32 -3.17
N LYS A 150 -12.85 -7.07 -3.75
CA LYS A 150 -13.62 -8.00 -4.58
C LYS A 150 -14.18 -7.26 -5.80
N ASP A 151 -14.05 -7.89 -6.96
CA ASP A 151 -14.70 -7.54 -8.25
C ASP A 151 -15.61 -8.71 -8.68
#